data_AF-A0AAR5QGV2-F1
#
_entry.id   AF-A0AAR5QGV2-F1
#
_cell.length_a   1.000
_cell.length_b   1.000
_cell.length_c   1.000
_cell.angle_alpha   90.00
_cell.angle_beta   90.00
_cell.angle_gamma   90.00
#
_symmetry.space_group_name_H-M   'P 1'
#
loop_
_entity.id
_entity.type
_entity.pdbx_description
1 polymer ?
#
loop_
_entity_poly.entity_id
_entity_poly.type
_entity_poly.pdbx_seq_one_letter_code
_entity_poly.pdbx_strand_id
1 'polypeptide(L)'
;MTLGGVIPPNGKIMTIVPLDEQLLIEARISPRDIAFIRPNQQALVKITAYDYAIYGGLHGKVTVISPDTIRDEVKQDQFYYRVYIRTDSDKLRNKQGKTFAITPGMVATVDIRTGQKTVLDYLIKPFNKAREALRER
;
A
#
# COMPACT_ATOMS: atom_id res chain seq x y z
N MET A 1 -56.33 -11.73 23.01
CA MET A 1 -55.25 -12.27 22.13
C MET A 1 -54.91 -11.19 21.11
N THR A 2 -53.81 -10.48 21.30
CA THR A 2 -53.03 -9.90 20.20
C THR A 2 -51.57 -10.07 20.56
N LEU A 3 -50.83 -10.63 19.60
CA LEU A 3 -49.47 -11.10 19.74
C LEU A 3 -48.50 -9.93 19.93
N GLY A 4 -47.50 -10.14 20.80
CA GLY A 4 -46.37 -9.24 20.95
C GLY A 4 -45.63 -9.06 19.63
N GLY A 5 -45.61 -7.83 19.13
CA GLY A 5 -44.71 -7.39 18.09
C GLY A 5 -43.36 -7.05 18.69
N VAL A 6 -42.43 -8.00 18.65
CA VAL A 6 -41.02 -7.76 18.98
C VAL A 6 -40.43 -6.98 17.81
N ILE A 7 -39.99 -5.75 18.07
CA ILE A 7 -39.21 -4.95 17.10
C ILE A 7 -37.83 -5.62 16.98
N PRO A 8 -37.37 -6.03 15.79
CA PRO A 8 -35.98 -6.42 15.63
C PRO A 8 -35.11 -5.16 15.75
N PRO A 9 -34.17 -5.07 16.71
CA PRO A 9 -33.33 -3.89 16.89
C PRO A 9 -32.14 -3.94 15.92
N ASN A 10 -32.39 -4.05 14.62
CA ASN A 10 -31.35 -3.94 13.59
C ASN A 10 -31.70 -2.80 12.64
N GLY A 11 -31.75 -1.60 13.23
CA GLY A 11 -31.90 -0.34 12.52
C GLY A 11 -30.99 -0.32 11.29
N LYS A 12 -31.57 0.10 10.16
CA LYS A 12 -30.85 0.37 8.92
C LYS A 12 -29.57 1.13 9.26
N ILE A 13 -28.42 0.47 9.13
CA ILE A 13 -27.14 1.18 9.12
C ILE A 13 -27.13 1.91 7.78
N MET A 14 -27.58 3.15 7.80
CA MET A 14 -27.31 4.10 6.73
C MET A 14 -25.82 4.40 6.80
N THR A 15 -25.02 3.63 6.06
CA THR A 15 -23.61 3.95 5.86
C THR A 15 -23.55 5.16 4.96
N ILE A 16 -23.25 6.33 5.53
CA ILE A 16 -22.82 7.49 4.76
C ILE A 16 -21.52 7.06 4.07
N VAL A 17 -21.59 6.76 2.78
CA VAL A 17 -20.38 6.56 1.98
C VAL A 17 -19.79 7.96 1.76
N PRO A 18 -18.55 8.23 2.21
CA PRO A 18 -17.93 9.54 2.02
C PRO A 18 -17.92 9.94 0.53
N LEU A 19 -18.19 11.22 0.26
CA LEU A 19 -18.18 11.84 -1.07
C LEU A 19 -16.77 12.07 -1.65
N ASP A 20 -15.71 11.79 -0.87
CA ASP A 20 -14.34 11.89 -1.34
C ASP A 20 -13.93 10.56 -2.00
N GLU A 21 -14.06 10.52 -3.33
CA GLU A 21 -13.76 9.42 -4.26
C GLU A 21 -12.26 9.03 -4.28
N GLN A 22 -11.69 8.66 -3.14
CA GLN A 22 -10.29 8.24 -2.99
C GLN A 22 -10.21 6.85 -2.35
N LEU A 23 -9.43 5.95 -2.93
CA LEU A 23 -9.19 4.63 -2.37
C LEU A 23 -7.98 4.65 -1.46
N LEU A 24 -8.10 3.95 -0.33
CA LEU A 24 -6.99 3.63 0.54
C LEU A 24 -6.56 2.18 0.27
N ILE A 25 -5.35 2.01 -0.25
CA ILE A 25 -4.79 0.72 -0.61
C ILE A 25 -3.75 0.34 0.44
N GLU A 26 -3.92 -0.84 1.04
CA GLU A 26 -2.91 -1.45 1.91
C GLU A 26 -1.92 -2.27 1.08
N ALA A 27 -0.65 -1.90 1.13
CA ALA A 27 0.44 -2.66 0.51
C ALA A 27 1.32 -3.31 1.59
N ARG A 28 1.74 -4.55 1.33
CA ARG A 28 2.72 -5.28 2.14
C ARG A 28 4.10 -5.07 1.55
N ILE A 29 5.02 -4.50 2.34
CA ILE A 29 6.38 -4.17 1.91
C ILE A 29 7.39 -5.03 2.67
N SER A 30 8.38 -5.54 1.95
CA SER A 30 9.49 -6.29 2.54
C SER A 30 10.33 -5.41 3.48
N PRO A 31 10.81 -5.93 4.63
CA PRO A 31 11.74 -5.21 5.51
C PRO A 31 13.01 -4.71 4.83
N ARG A 32 13.41 -5.31 3.69
CA ARG A 32 14.59 -4.86 2.92
C ARG A 32 14.33 -3.55 2.17
N ASP A 33 13.07 -3.29 1.81
CA ASP A 33 12.69 -2.16 0.97
C ASP A 33 12.13 -0.98 1.78
N ILE A 34 11.64 -1.23 3.01
CA ILE A 34 11.04 -0.21 3.88
C ILE A 34 11.97 0.98 4.14
N ALA A 35 13.29 0.74 4.16
CA ALA A 35 14.30 1.77 4.35
C ALA A 35 14.25 2.89 3.30
N PHE A 36 13.62 2.66 2.15
CA PHE A 36 13.53 3.60 1.02
C PHE A 36 12.12 4.17 0.80
N ILE A 37 11.14 3.69 1.56
CA ILE A 37 9.76 4.17 1.49
C ILE A 37 9.58 5.37 2.41
N ARG A 38 8.99 6.45 1.89
CA ARG A 38 8.72 7.67 2.64
C ARG A 38 7.31 8.18 2.34
N PRO A 39 6.65 8.85 3.29
CA PRO A 39 5.41 9.56 3.02
C PRO A 39 5.56 10.52 1.83
N ASN A 40 4.46 10.76 1.13
CA ASN A 40 4.34 11.60 -0.08
C ASN A 40 5.05 11.08 -1.34
N GLN A 41 5.69 9.90 -1.31
CA GLN A 41 6.19 9.28 -2.53
C GLN A 41 5.03 8.95 -3.48
N GLN A 42 5.24 9.23 -4.77
CA GLN A 42 4.29 8.84 -5.80
C GLN A 42 4.24 7.32 -5.92
N ALA A 43 3.02 6.80 -6.06
CA ALA A 43 2.77 5.39 -6.26
C ALA A 43 1.79 5.19 -7.43
N LEU A 44 1.96 4.09 -8.13
CA LEU A 44 1.05 3.62 -9.17
C LEU A 44 0.42 2.31 -8.71
N VAL A 45 -0.90 2.31 -8.55
CA VAL A 45 -1.69 1.17 -8.12
C VAL A 45 -2.29 0.49 -9.35
N LYS A 46 -1.99 -0.79 -9.53
CA LYS A 46 -2.50 -1.63 -10.62
C LYS A 46 -3.45 -2.66 -10.04
N ILE A 47 -4.72 -2.59 -10.40
CA ILE A 47 -5.74 -3.53 -9.91
C ILE A 47 -5.62 -4.82 -10.71
N THR A 48 -5.37 -5.95 -10.06
CA THR A 48 -5.11 -7.22 -10.75
C THR A 48 -6.30 -7.72 -11.58
N ALA A 49 -7.52 -7.37 -11.18
CA ALA A 49 -8.74 -7.72 -11.91
C ALA A 49 -8.88 -7.00 -13.27
N TYR A 50 -8.05 -5.97 -13.53
CA TYR A 50 -8.05 -5.21 -14.78
C TYR A 50 -6.67 -5.28 -15.43
N ASP A 51 -6.62 -5.62 -16.70
CA ASP A 51 -5.36 -5.59 -17.46
C ASP A 51 -4.80 -4.16 -17.50
N TYR A 52 -3.67 -3.95 -16.82
CA TYR A 52 -3.00 -2.66 -16.75
C TYR A 52 -2.64 -2.08 -18.12
N ALA A 53 -2.30 -2.91 -19.11
CA ALA A 53 -1.95 -2.43 -20.45
C ALA A 53 -3.16 -1.80 -21.16
N ILE A 54 -4.38 -2.23 -20.79
CA ILE A 54 -5.64 -1.77 -21.36
C ILE A 54 -6.25 -0.63 -20.55
N TYR A 55 -6.30 -0.80 -19.23
CA TYR A 55 -7.05 0.07 -18.31
C TYR A 55 -6.17 1.07 -17.55
N GLY A 56 -4.85 0.92 -17.59
CA GLY A 56 -3.92 1.74 -16.82
C GLY A 56 -3.97 1.43 -15.32
N GLY A 57 -3.49 2.37 -14.52
CA GLY A 57 -3.44 2.27 -13.06
C GLY A 57 -3.88 3.56 -12.40
N LEU A 58 -4.16 3.48 -11.11
CA LEU A 58 -4.48 4.64 -10.28
C LEU A 58 -3.21 5.27 -9.77
N HIS A 59 -3.08 6.58 -9.98
CA HIS A 59 -2.04 7.37 -9.34
C HIS A 59 -2.42 7.61 -7.89
N GLY A 60 -1.42 7.65 -7.02
CA GLY A 60 -1.60 7.90 -5.61
C GLY A 60 -0.31 8.28 -4.92
N LYS A 61 -0.40 8.43 -3.60
CA LYS A 61 0.72 8.79 -2.74
C LYS A 61 0.76 7.93 -1.50
N VAL A 62 1.97 7.60 -1.06
CA VAL A 62 2.20 6.98 0.26
C VAL A 62 1.75 7.96 1.33
N THR A 63 0.87 7.52 2.23
CA THR A 63 0.33 8.36 3.32
C THR A 63 0.89 7.96 4.67
N VAL A 64 0.74 6.68 5.02
CA VAL A 64 1.12 6.16 6.33
C VAL A 64 1.97 4.91 6.13
N ILE A 65 3.05 4.83 6.91
CA ILE A 65 3.90 3.65 7.03
C ILE A 65 3.68 3.12 8.44
N SER A 66 3.12 1.94 8.57
CA SER A 66 2.93 1.29 9.87
C SER A 66 4.29 0.99 10.49
N PRO A 67 4.53 1.33 11.77
CA PRO A 67 5.77 0.97 12.45
C PRO A 67 5.86 -0.53 12.74
N ASP A 68 4.71 -1.22 12.78
CA ASP A 68 4.62 -2.62 13.15
C ASP A 68 4.85 -3.55 11.95
N THR A 69 5.59 -4.62 12.18
CA THR A 69 5.71 -5.74 11.25
C THR A 69 4.59 -6.75 11.50
N ILE A 70 4.06 -7.32 10.42
CA ILE A 70 3.09 -8.42 10.49
C ILE A 70 3.73 -9.67 9.91
N ARG A 71 3.52 -10.78 10.60
CA ARG A 71 3.92 -12.11 10.18
C ARG A 71 2.96 -12.61 9.11
N ASP A 72 3.48 -13.18 8.03
CA ASP A 72 2.64 -13.83 7.02
C ASP A 72 1.89 -15.01 7.65
N GLU A 73 0.59 -15.11 7.37
CA GLU A 73 -0.27 -16.15 7.93
C GLU A 73 0.07 -17.54 7.35
N VAL A 74 0.58 -17.59 6.11
CA VAL A 74 0.93 -18.83 5.41
C VAL A 74 2.42 -19.15 5.59
N LYS A 75 3.28 -18.13 5.51
CA LYS A 75 4.74 -18.27 5.64
C LYS A 75 5.22 -17.58 6.90
N GLN A 76 5.09 -18.26 8.02
CA GLN A 76 5.41 -17.73 9.34
C GLN A 76 6.82 -17.09 9.45
N ASP A 77 7.80 -17.45 8.63
CA ASP A 77 9.13 -16.80 8.69
C ASP A 77 9.24 -15.49 7.90
N GLN A 78 8.15 -15.05 7.26
CA GLN A 78 8.13 -13.85 6.44
C GLN A 78 7.39 -12.71 7.15
N PHE A 79 8.07 -11.58 7.29
CA PHE A 79 7.55 -10.38 7.91
C PHE A 79 7.36 -9.29 6.84
N TYR A 80 6.34 -8.47 7.02
CA TYR A 80 6.07 -7.31 6.15
C TYR A 80 5.69 -6.09 6.96
N TYR A 81 5.97 -4.91 6.42
CA TYR A 81 5.42 -3.65 6.88
C TYR A 81 4.15 -3.32 6.08
N ARG A 82 3.14 -2.77 6.75
CA ARG A 82 1.97 -2.18 6.06
C ARG A 82 2.29 -0.75 5.64
N VAL A 83 2.01 -0.44 4.39
CA VAL A 83 2.07 0.92 3.84
C VAL A 83 0.73 1.24 3.22
N TYR A 84 0.18 2.40 3.55
CA TYR A 84 -1.09 2.88 3.02
C TYR A 84 -0.86 3.87 1.90
N ILE A 85 -1.48 3.61 0.75
CA ILE A 85 -1.43 4.46 -0.44
C ILE A 85 -2.82 5.04 -0.65
N ARG A 86 -2.91 6.35 -0.69
CA ARG A 86 -4.14 7.07 -1.04
C ARG A 86 -4.10 7.39 -2.52
N THR A 87 -5.10 6.91 -3.26
CA THR A 87 -5.22 7.21 -4.69
C THR A 87 -5.86 8.57 -4.91
N ASP A 88 -5.57 9.17 -6.06
CA ASP A 88 -6.17 10.44 -6.48
C ASP A 88 -7.61 10.26 -6.98
N SER A 89 -8.02 9.02 -7.27
CA SER A 89 -9.36 8.63 -7.74
C SER A 89 -9.71 7.20 -7.31
N ASP A 90 -11.01 6.92 -7.21
CA ASP A 90 -11.59 5.61 -6.91
C ASP A 90 -11.94 4.76 -8.14
N LYS A 91 -11.68 5.29 -9.34
CA LYS A 91 -12.19 4.79 -10.60
C LYS A 91 -11.06 4.62 -11.61
N LEU A 92 -10.97 3.45 -12.22
CA LEU A 92 -10.11 3.27 -13.39
C LEU A 92 -10.83 3.81 -14.63
N ARG A 93 -10.12 4.62 -15.41
CA ARG A 93 -10.64 5.17 -16.67
C ARG A 93 -9.78 4.69 -17.82
N ASN A 94 -10.39 4.00 -18.78
CA ASN A 94 -9.69 3.56 -19.98
C ASN A 94 -9.51 4.72 -20.98
N LYS A 95 -8.75 4.47 -22.06
CA LYS A 95 -8.54 5.44 -23.16
C LYS A 95 -9.82 5.87 -23.88
N GLN A 96 -10.90 5.08 -23.76
CA GLN A 96 -12.21 5.35 -24.35
C GLN A 96 -13.15 6.10 -23.38
N GLY A 97 -12.68 6.48 -22.18
CA GLY A 97 -13.48 7.19 -21.19
C GLY A 97 -14.44 6.30 -20.39
N LYS A 98 -14.42 4.98 -20.57
CA LYS A 98 -15.22 4.05 -19.78
C LYS A 98 -14.61 3.90 -18.39
N THR A 99 -15.48 4.02 -17.39
CA THR A 99 -15.12 3.95 -15.98
C THR A 99 -15.39 2.56 -15.42
N PHE A 100 -14.47 2.08 -14.59
CA PHE A 100 -14.55 0.80 -13.91
C PHE A 100 -14.47 1.05 -12.41
N ALA A 101 -15.50 0.61 -11.70
CA ALA A 101 -15.58 0.72 -10.25
C ALA A 101 -14.64 -0.28 -9.59
N ILE A 102 -13.98 0.14 -8.52
CA ILE A 102 -13.12 -0.73 -7.72
C ILE A 102 -13.84 -1.06 -6.42
N THR A 103 -14.15 -2.34 -6.26
CA THR A 103 -14.75 -2.89 -5.04
C THR A 103 -13.67 -3.25 -4.01
N PRO A 104 -13.91 -3.02 -2.71
CA PRO A 104 -13.06 -3.52 -1.63
C PRO A 104 -12.85 -5.04 -1.71
N GLY A 105 -11.66 -5.50 -1.32
CA GLY A 105 -11.26 -6.91 -1.37
C GLY A 105 -10.54 -7.32 -2.66
N MET A 106 -10.47 -6.45 -3.66
CA MET A 106 -9.64 -6.70 -4.83
C MET A 106 -8.14 -6.64 -4.52
N VAL A 107 -7.39 -7.51 -5.17
CA VAL A 107 -5.92 -7.52 -5.12
C VAL A 107 -5.37 -6.45 -6.05
N ALA A 108 -4.34 -5.75 -5.57
CA ALA A 108 -3.62 -4.75 -6.34
C ALA A 108 -2.11 -4.90 -6.15
N THR A 109 -1.38 -4.57 -7.21
CA THR A 109 0.08 -4.40 -7.18
C THR A 109 0.39 -2.92 -7.13
N VAL A 110 1.30 -2.51 -6.25
CA VAL A 110 1.65 -1.09 -6.07
C VAL A 110 3.12 -0.86 -6.39
N ASP A 111 3.37 0.02 -7.36
CA ASP A 111 4.71 0.46 -7.73
C ASP A 111 4.99 1.80 -7.05
N ILE A 112 5.85 1.81 -6.02
CA ILE A 112 6.22 3.03 -5.30
C ILE A 112 7.49 3.61 -5.92
N ARG A 113 7.44 4.89 -6.33
CA ARG A 113 8.60 5.63 -6.83
C ARG A 113 9.51 6.02 -5.67
N THR A 114 10.32 5.06 -5.24
CA THR A 114 11.48 5.32 -4.37
C THR A 114 12.56 5.98 -5.24
N GLY A 115 13.19 7.04 -4.76
CA GLY A 115 14.19 7.79 -5.53
C GLY A 115 15.30 6.88 -6.09
N GLN A 116 16.01 7.37 -7.12
CA GLN A 116 17.09 6.64 -7.76
C GLN A 116 18.14 6.22 -6.71
N LYS A 117 18.32 4.91 -6.51
CA LYS A 117 19.52 4.41 -5.85
C LYS A 117 20.65 4.37 -6.86
N THR A 118 21.69 5.14 -6.62
CA THR A 118 23.03 4.71 -7.03
C THR A 118 23.39 3.50 -6.19
N VAL A 119 23.55 2.33 -6.83
CA VAL A 119 24.11 1.10 -6.21
C VAL A 119 25.45 1.39 -5.51
N LEU A 120 26.11 2.48 -5.91
CA LEU A 120 27.35 3.03 -5.35
C LEU A 120 27.32 3.27 -3.83
N ASP A 121 26.19 3.68 -3.24
CA ASP A 121 26.09 3.91 -1.77
C ASP A 121 26.21 2.62 -0.95
N TYR A 122 25.93 1.47 -1.55
CA TYR A 122 26.08 0.17 -0.88
C TYR A 122 27.53 -0.33 -0.91
N LEU A 123 28.32 0.09 -1.90
CA LEU A 123 29.71 -0.36 -2.09
C LEU A 123 30.72 0.40 -1.20
N ILE A 124 30.40 1.61 -0.74
CA ILE A 124 31.31 2.42 0.09
C ILE A 124 31.37 1.94 1.56
N LYS A 125 30.52 0.99 1.95
CA LYS A 125 30.32 0.61 3.35
C LYS A 125 31.43 -0.19 4.08
N PRO A 126 32.55 -0.69 3.48
CA PRO A 126 33.60 -1.28 4.30
C PRO A 126 34.94 -0.52 4.33
N PHE A 127 35.07 0.72 3.86
CA PHE A 127 36.38 1.40 3.90
C PHE A 127 36.74 2.08 5.24
N ASN A 128 35.79 2.26 6.16
CA ASN A 128 36.06 2.94 7.45
C ASN A 128 36.38 2.01 8.63
N LYS A 129 36.45 0.68 8.45
CA LYS A 129 36.92 -0.25 9.51
C LYS A 129 38.42 -0.57 9.45
N ALA A 130 39.15 -0.05 8.47
CA ALA A 130 40.58 -0.37 8.29
C ALA A 130 41.55 0.56 9.05
N ARG A 131 41.07 1.61 9.74
CA ARG A 131 41.95 2.58 10.44
C ARG A 131 42.08 2.40 11.95
N GLU A 132 41.27 1.55 12.60
CA GLU A 132 41.41 1.28 14.03
C GLU A 132 42.34 0.10 14.35
N ALA A 133 42.57 -0.82 13.40
CA ALA A 133 43.46 -1.97 13.57
C ALA A 133 44.98 -1.62 13.58
N LEU A 134 45.34 -0.34 13.48
CA LEU A 134 46.73 0.14 13.46
C LEU A 134 47.09 0.92 14.72
N ARG A 135 46.20 0.97 15.72
CA ARG A 135 46.36 1.81 16.92
C ARG A 135 46.50 1.04 18.23
N GLU A 136 46.60 -0.28 18.17
CA GLU A 136 47.02 -1.11 19.31
C GLU A 136 48.21 -1.96 18.87
N ARG A 137 49.41 -1.45 19.16
CA ARG A 137 50.56 -2.26 19.51
C ARG A 137 50.68 -2.23 21.03
#